data_AF-A0A7S1NZS2-F1
#
_entry.id   AF-A0A7S1NZS2-F1
#
_cell.length_a   1.000
_cell.length_b   1.000
_cell.length_c   1.000
_cell.angle_alpha   90.00
_cell.angle_beta   90.00
_cell.angle_gamma   90.00
#
_symmetry.space_group_name_H-M   'P 1'
#
loop_
_entity.id
_entity.type
_entity.pdbx_description
1 polymer ?
#
loop_
_entity_poly.entity_id
_entity_poly.type
_entity_poly.pdbx_seq_one_letter_code
_entity_poly.pdbx_strand_id
1 'polypeptide(L)'
;SACLLRRDRFDLLEKHDITFRDSLLSEPALQDAVNVLRQKWPHFFDEVLPHLTTIFQLLLLQDKVTHRLLIVANTHLFFHPQAKHIRLLQTALLLHRIHQLKARCEEAAQQQQQCDGSPAGQRVGVVLCGDLNSVPWTAAIQLLKTGYVESDHRDWKTGPEFHWSRDVDEEEQVEEAQKIEKENAE
;
A
#
# COMPACT_ATOMS: atom_id res chain seq x y z
N SER A 1 -8.05 -8.46 -7.63
CA SER A 1 -8.92 -7.30 -7.34
C SER A 1 -9.37 -6.65 -8.63
N ALA A 2 -10.47 -5.87 -8.59
CA ALA A 2 -10.99 -5.15 -9.75
C ALA A 2 -11.50 -3.76 -9.33
N CYS A 3 -11.44 -2.80 -10.23
CA CYS A 3 -11.98 -1.45 -10.07
C CYS A 3 -13.00 -1.20 -11.19
N LEU A 4 -14.24 -0.90 -10.82
CA LEU A 4 -15.30 -0.56 -11.78
C LEU A 4 -15.41 0.95 -11.91
N LEU A 5 -15.42 1.45 -13.15
CA LEU A 5 -15.41 2.88 -13.46
C LEU A 5 -16.68 3.31 -14.18
N ARG A 6 -17.28 4.40 -13.72
CA ARG A 6 -18.41 5.06 -14.40
C ARG A 6 -17.89 5.93 -15.55
N ARG A 7 -17.90 5.37 -16.76
CA ARG A 7 -17.30 5.99 -17.97
C ARG A 7 -17.98 7.28 -18.44
N ASP A 8 -19.22 7.54 -18.02
CA ASP A 8 -19.94 8.79 -18.31
C ASP A 8 -19.36 9.98 -17.53
N ARG A 9 -18.69 9.73 -16.40
CA ARG A 9 -18.15 10.76 -15.50
C ARG A 9 -16.64 10.79 -15.47
N PHE A 10 -15.96 9.67 -15.69
CA PHE A 10 -14.52 9.59 -15.56
C PHE A 10 -13.85 9.06 -16.82
N ASP A 11 -12.78 9.72 -17.22
CA ASP A 11 -11.80 9.18 -18.17
C ASP A 11 -10.67 8.49 -17.40
N LEU A 12 -10.26 7.32 -17.90
CA LEU A 12 -9.06 6.62 -17.42
C LEU A 12 -7.86 7.15 -18.19
N LEU A 13 -6.97 7.88 -17.50
CA LEU A 13 -5.76 8.41 -18.10
C LEU A 13 -4.62 7.40 -18.03
N GLU A 14 -4.42 6.77 -16.88
CA GLU A 14 -3.37 5.77 -16.68
C GLU A 14 -3.85 4.63 -15.78
N LYS A 15 -3.31 3.44 -16.02
CA LYS A 15 -3.50 2.25 -15.18
C LYS A 15 -2.15 1.61 -14.91
N HIS A 16 -1.87 1.34 -13.64
CA HIS A 16 -0.68 0.64 -13.18
C HIS A 16 -1.09 -0.54 -12.30
N ASP A 17 -0.67 -1.75 -12.67
CA ASP A 17 -0.74 -2.93 -11.80
C ASP A 17 0.69 -3.24 -11.35
N ILE A 18 1.00 -2.98 -10.08
CA ILE A 18 2.36 -3.02 -9.53
C ILE A 18 2.47 -4.19 -8.56
N THR A 19 3.37 -5.14 -8.83
CA THR A 19 3.69 -6.21 -7.88
C THR A 19 4.49 -5.64 -6.70
N PHE A 20 4.08 -5.97 -5.47
CA PHE A 20 4.80 -5.55 -4.26
C PHE A 20 6.28 -5.99 -4.30
N ARG A 21 6.52 -7.27 -4.62
CA ARG A 21 7.86 -7.87 -4.67
C ARG A 21 8.79 -7.11 -5.60
N ASP A 22 8.38 -6.93 -6.86
CA ASP A 22 9.21 -6.29 -7.87
C ASP A 22 9.49 -4.83 -7.48
N SER A 23 8.44 -4.13 -7.04
CA SER A 23 8.55 -2.74 -6.60
C SER A 23 9.43 -2.56 -5.36
N LEU A 24 9.45 -3.52 -4.42
CA LEU A 24 10.29 -3.45 -3.24
C LEU A 24 11.77 -3.57 -3.62
N LEU A 25 12.08 -4.44 -4.57
CA LEU A 25 13.45 -4.73 -4.99
C LEU A 25 14.01 -3.73 -6.01
N SER A 26 13.15 -3.08 -6.81
CA SER A 26 13.57 -2.20 -7.89
C SER A 26 13.54 -0.71 -7.53
N GLU A 27 12.88 -0.31 -6.44
CA GLU A 27 12.70 1.10 -6.10
C GLU A 27 13.95 1.70 -5.44
N PRO A 28 14.64 2.65 -6.09
CA PRO A 28 15.90 3.19 -5.56
C PRO A 28 15.73 3.88 -4.20
N ALA A 29 14.60 4.56 -4.00
CA ALA A 29 14.30 5.25 -2.75
C ALA A 29 14.16 4.32 -1.53
N LEU A 30 14.02 3.00 -1.75
CA LEU A 30 13.86 2.01 -0.69
C LEU A 30 15.13 1.20 -0.44
N GLN A 31 16.21 1.43 -1.19
CA GLN A 31 17.38 0.56 -1.12
C GLN A 31 17.99 0.49 0.28
N ASP A 32 18.01 1.60 1.01
CA ASP A 32 18.47 1.63 2.41
C ASP A 32 17.57 0.79 3.32
N ALA A 33 16.25 0.90 3.17
CA ALA A 33 15.30 0.09 3.92
C ALA A 33 15.46 -1.40 3.58
N VAL A 34 15.63 -1.75 2.30
CA VAL A 34 15.91 -3.12 1.84
C VAL A 34 17.19 -3.66 2.45
N ASN A 35 18.25 -2.85 2.53
CA ASN A 35 19.51 -3.26 3.15
C ASN A 35 19.33 -3.55 4.65
N VAL A 36 18.57 -2.71 5.36
CA VAL A 36 18.21 -2.95 6.77
C VAL A 36 17.39 -4.23 6.93
N LEU A 37 16.42 -4.47 6.05
CA LEU A 37 15.63 -5.70 6.04
C LEU A 37 16.52 -6.92 5.80
N ARG A 38 17.49 -6.86 4.87
CA ARG A 38 18.42 -7.98 4.61
C ARG A 38 19.27 -8.31 5.82
N GLN A 39 19.66 -7.30 6.59
CA GLN A 39 20.44 -7.48 7.81
C GLN A 39 19.58 -8.03 8.95
N LYS A 40 18.38 -7.48 9.15
CA LYS A 40 17.52 -7.83 10.29
C LYS A 40 16.73 -9.12 10.07
N TRP A 41 16.23 -9.34 8.85
CA TRP A 41 15.36 -10.45 8.46
C TRP A 41 15.91 -11.15 7.22
N PRO A 42 17.07 -11.84 7.30
CA PRO A 42 17.68 -12.49 6.13
C PRO A 42 16.72 -13.48 5.45
N HIS A 43 16.00 -14.27 6.25
CA HIS A 43 15.01 -15.26 5.79
C HIS A 43 13.85 -14.64 4.98
N PHE A 44 13.53 -13.35 5.20
CA PHE A 44 12.43 -12.70 4.49
C PHE A 44 12.62 -12.75 2.98
N PHE A 45 13.84 -12.62 2.47
CA PHE A 45 14.08 -12.52 1.02
C PHE A 45 14.00 -13.85 0.29
N ASP A 46 14.39 -14.94 0.95
CA ASP A 46 14.49 -16.26 0.33
C ASP A 46 13.29 -17.15 0.68
N GLU A 47 12.69 -16.98 1.86
CA GLU A 47 11.61 -17.84 2.37
C GLU A 47 10.23 -17.19 2.31
N VAL A 48 10.12 -15.86 2.45
CA VAL A 48 8.82 -15.18 2.58
C VAL A 48 8.44 -14.41 1.32
N LEU A 49 9.31 -13.49 0.88
CA LEU A 49 9.11 -12.60 -0.25
C LEU A 49 8.70 -13.33 -1.55
N PRO A 50 9.22 -14.53 -1.89
CA PRO A 50 8.80 -15.26 -3.08
C PRO A 50 7.32 -15.65 -3.09
N HIS A 51 6.69 -15.76 -1.92
CA HIS A 51 5.27 -16.11 -1.77
C HIS A 51 4.35 -14.89 -1.69
N LEU A 52 4.90 -13.68 -1.58
CA LEU A 52 4.11 -12.44 -1.56
C LEU A 52 3.69 -12.04 -2.97
N THR A 53 2.44 -12.34 -3.32
CA THR A 53 1.83 -12.05 -4.63
C THR A 53 0.97 -10.78 -4.65
N THR A 54 1.05 -9.96 -3.61
CA THR A 54 0.27 -8.71 -3.48
C THR A 54 0.50 -7.77 -4.66
N ILE A 55 -0.59 -7.25 -5.23
CA ILE A 55 -0.60 -6.30 -6.33
C ILE A 55 -1.27 -5.00 -5.87
N PHE A 56 -0.65 -3.88 -6.21
CA PHE A 56 -1.22 -2.54 -6.09
C PHE A 56 -1.79 -2.11 -7.43
N GLN A 57 -3.10 -1.87 -7.48
CA GLN A 57 -3.76 -1.31 -8.66
C GLN A 57 -3.90 0.20 -8.47
N LEU A 58 -3.29 1.00 -9.33
CA LEU A 58 -3.42 2.46 -9.34
C LEU A 58 -4.07 2.90 -10.65
N LEU A 59 -5.17 3.65 -10.55
CA LEU A 59 -5.83 4.30 -11.67
C LEU A 59 -5.70 5.81 -11.52
N LEU A 60 -5.18 6.47 -12.55
CA LEU A 60 -5.28 7.92 -12.67
C LEU A 60 -6.51 8.25 -13.51
N LEU A 61 -7.45 8.96 -12.91
CA LEU A 61 -8.73 9.32 -13.50
C LEU A 61 -8.86 10.83 -13.65
N GLN A 62 -9.56 11.27 -14.67
CA GLN A 62 -10.04 12.65 -14.79
C GLN A 62 -11.56 12.69 -14.71
N ASP A 63 -12.11 13.51 -13.82
CA ASP A 63 -13.54 13.79 -13.78
C ASP A 63 -13.91 14.70 -14.97
N LYS A 64 -14.82 14.24 -15.84
CA LYS A 64 -15.23 14.92 -17.08
C LYS A 64 -15.94 16.24 -16.85
N VAL A 65 -16.52 16.44 -15.68
CA VAL A 65 -17.32 17.64 -15.35
C VAL A 65 -16.43 18.70 -14.73
N THR A 66 -15.60 18.30 -13.78
CA THR A 66 -14.76 19.23 -13.01
C THR A 66 -13.34 19.35 -13.52
N HIS A 67 -12.95 18.49 -14.48
CA HIS A 67 -11.60 18.30 -14.99
C HIS A 67 -10.55 17.92 -13.94
N ARG A 68 -10.95 17.66 -12.69
CA ARG A 68 -10.06 17.31 -11.57
C ARG A 68 -9.47 15.91 -11.73
N LEU A 69 -8.25 15.75 -11.24
CA LEU A 69 -7.56 14.46 -11.24
C LEU A 69 -7.86 13.70 -9.94
N LEU A 70 -8.02 12.39 -10.07
CA LEU A 70 -8.28 11.46 -8.97
C LEU A 70 -7.42 10.22 -9.16
N ILE A 71 -6.61 9.89 -8.16
CA ILE A 71 -5.90 8.61 -8.07
C ILE A 71 -6.79 7.66 -7.27
N VAL A 72 -7.14 6.53 -7.86
CA VAL A 72 -7.81 5.42 -7.17
C VAL A 72 -6.82 4.28 -7.01
N ALA A 73 -6.46 4.00 -5.77
CA ALA A 73 -5.65 2.86 -5.38
C ALA A 73 -6.55 1.72 -4.88
N ASN A 74 -6.25 0.49 -5.26
CA ASN A 74 -6.89 -0.71 -4.76
C ASN A 74 -5.86 -1.81 -4.50
N THR A 75 -5.96 -2.49 -3.37
CA THR A 75 -5.05 -3.57 -3.00
C THR A 75 -5.76 -4.65 -2.19
N HIS A 76 -5.14 -5.83 -2.11
CA HIS A 76 -5.46 -6.83 -1.10
C HIS A 76 -4.14 -7.21 -0.43
N LEU A 77 -3.95 -6.74 0.80
CA LEU A 77 -2.71 -6.95 1.54
C LEU A 77 -2.58 -8.40 2.01
N PHE A 78 -1.37 -8.79 2.36
CA PHE A 78 -1.07 -10.15 2.80
C PHE A 78 -1.89 -10.55 4.04
N PHE A 79 -2.51 -11.72 3.98
CA PHE A 79 -3.56 -12.14 4.91
C PHE A 79 -3.03 -12.62 6.27
N HIS A 80 -1.80 -13.12 6.33
CA HIS A 80 -1.35 -13.93 7.47
C HIS A 80 -1.40 -13.16 8.81
N PRO A 81 -2.05 -13.69 9.86
CA PRO A 81 -2.29 -12.98 11.13
C PRO A 81 -1.01 -12.37 11.74
N GLN A 82 0.05 -13.16 11.83
CA GLN A 82 1.34 -12.75 12.39
C GLN A 82 2.18 -11.85 11.48
N ALA A 83 1.80 -11.64 10.22
CA ALA A 83 2.57 -10.88 9.24
C ALA A 83 2.25 -9.37 9.23
N LYS A 84 2.01 -8.79 10.41
CA LYS A 84 1.68 -7.35 10.59
C LYS A 84 2.78 -6.45 10.02
N HIS A 85 4.03 -6.83 10.22
CA HIS A 85 5.20 -6.17 9.64
C HIS A 85 5.21 -6.19 8.10
N ILE A 86 4.78 -7.28 7.46
CA ILE A 86 4.68 -7.38 5.99
C ILE A 86 3.62 -6.41 5.48
N ARG A 87 2.44 -6.41 6.10
CA ARG A 87 1.36 -5.47 5.72
C ARG A 87 1.79 -4.02 5.90
N LEU A 88 2.59 -3.72 6.91
CA LEU A 88 3.17 -2.39 7.09
C LEU A 88 4.13 -2.03 5.94
N LEU A 89 5.04 -2.92 5.55
CA LEU A 89 5.92 -2.70 4.38
C LEU A 89 5.12 -2.50 3.09
N GLN A 90 4.09 -3.32 2.87
CA GLN A 90 3.21 -3.21 1.71
C GLN A 90 2.46 -1.88 1.69
N THR A 91 1.95 -1.45 2.85
CA THR A 91 1.24 -0.17 2.99
C THR A 91 2.17 1.01 2.74
N ALA A 92 3.38 0.99 3.30
CA ALA A 92 4.38 2.04 3.08
C ALA A 92 4.76 2.15 1.60
N LEU A 93 4.97 1.02 0.92
CA LEU A 93 5.30 1.02 -0.51
C LEU A 93 4.12 1.48 -1.38
N LEU A 94 2.90 1.08 -1.05
CA LEU A 94 1.71 1.57 -1.74
C LEU A 94 1.59 3.10 -1.61
N LEU A 95 1.76 3.65 -0.40
CA LEU A 95 1.74 5.09 -0.16
C LEU A 95 2.86 5.81 -0.92
N HIS A 96 4.06 5.23 -0.98
CA HIS A 96 5.17 5.76 -1.78
C HIS A 96 4.80 5.84 -3.27
N ARG A 97 4.20 4.79 -3.84
CA ARG A 97 3.76 4.77 -5.24
C ARG A 97 2.66 5.79 -5.53
N ILE A 98 1.70 5.92 -4.61
CA ILE A 98 0.65 6.96 -4.71
C ILE A 98 1.28 8.35 -4.66
N HIS A 99 2.23 8.58 -3.76
CA HIS A 99 2.90 9.87 -3.61
C HIS A 99 3.70 10.25 -4.86
N GLN A 100 4.45 9.30 -5.45
CA GLN A 100 5.17 9.51 -6.72
C GLN A 100 4.22 9.88 -7.86
N LEU A 101 3.12 9.13 -8.02
CA LEU A 101 2.13 9.41 -9.06
C LEU A 101 1.50 10.80 -8.86
N LYS A 102 1.14 11.13 -7.61
CA LYS A 102 0.58 12.42 -7.24
C LYS A 102 1.55 13.58 -7.53
N ALA A 103 2.80 13.46 -7.09
CA ALA A 103 3.82 14.49 -7.30
C ALA A 103 4.04 14.77 -8.80
N ARG A 104 4.16 13.71 -9.62
CA ARG A 104 4.29 13.85 -11.08
C ARG A 104 3.11 14.60 -11.70
N CYS A 105 1.88 14.31 -11.29
CA CYS A 105 0.70 15.01 -11.78
C CYS A 105 0.70 16.50 -11.38
N GLU A 106 1.09 16.80 -10.14
CA GLU A 106 1.13 18.18 -9.65
C GLU A 106 2.26 19.00 -10.29
N GLU A 107 3.43 18.39 -10.52
CA GLU A 107 4.54 19.00 -11.26
C GLU A 107 4.14 19.31 -12.71
N ALA A 108 3.48 18.36 -13.39
CA ALA A 108 3.00 18.57 -14.77
C ALA A 108 1.98 19.73 -14.84
N ALA A 109 1.06 19.81 -13.88
CA ALA A 109 0.09 20.90 -13.80
C ALA A 109 0.77 22.27 -13.56
N GLN A 110 1.81 22.31 -12.72
CA GLN A 110 2.60 23.54 -12.50
C GLN A 110 3.35 23.98 -13.75
N GLN A 111 3.91 23.05 -14.53
CA GLN A 111 4.59 23.36 -15.79
C GLN A 111 3.63 23.92 -16.83
N GLN A 112 2.43 23.32 -16.97
CA GLN A 112 1.40 23.84 -17.87
C GLN A 112 1.01 25.28 -17.52
N GLN A 113 0.76 25.55 -16.23
CA GLN A 113 0.48 26.90 -15.74
C GLN A 113 1.57 27.92 -16.15
N GLN A 114 2.86 27.54 -16.09
CA GLN A 114 3.96 28.42 -16.48
C GLN A 114 3.99 28.69 -18.00
N CYS A 115 3.53 27.74 -18.81
CA CYS A 115 3.58 27.86 -20.27
C CYS A 115 2.38 28.63 -20.87
N ASP A 116 1.17 28.41 -20.37
CA ASP A 116 -0.06 28.92 -21.02
C ASP A 116 -0.96 29.77 -20.11
N GLY A 117 -0.57 30.00 -18.85
CA GLY A 117 -1.35 30.78 -17.90
C GLY A 117 -2.60 30.07 -17.38
N SER A 118 -2.70 28.74 -17.53
CA SER A 118 -3.79 27.93 -16.99
C SER A 118 -4.01 28.15 -15.48
N PRO A 119 -5.24 27.97 -14.97
CA PRO A 119 -5.55 28.19 -13.55
C PRO A 119 -4.65 27.38 -12.61
N ALA A 120 -4.12 28.05 -11.59
CA ALA A 120 -3.23 27.46 -10.59
C ALA A 120 -3.94 26.40 -9.74
N GLY A 121 -3.21 25.32 -9.40
CA GLY A 121 -3.51 24.53 -8.20
C GLY A 121 -4.50 23.39 -8.38
N GLN A 122 -4.39 22.61 -9.45
CA GLN A 122 -5.12 21.35 -9.56
C GLN A 122 -4.63 20.34 -8.50
N ARG A 123 -5.29 20.32 -7.34
CA ARG A 123 -5.05 19.28 -6.33
C ARG A 123 -5.52 17.93 -6.86
N VAL A 124 -4.64 16.94 -6.78
CA VAL A 124 -4.95 15.56 -7.14
C VAL A 124 -5.59 14.88 -5.92
N GLY A 125 -6.84 14.44 -6.07
CA GLY A 125 -7.51 13.63 -5.06
C GLY A 125 -6.95 12.22 -5.00
N VAL A 126 -7.01 11.57 -3.84
CA VAL A 126 -6.61 10.17 -3.66
C VAL A 126 -7.75 9.43 -2.96
N VAL A 127 -8.10 8.25 -3.48
CA VAL A 127 -8.96 7.26 -2.83
C VAL A 127 -8.18 5.97 -2.75
N LEU A 128 -7.99 5.46 -1.53
CA LEU A 128 -7.37 4.17 -1.29
C LEU A 128 -8.44 3.20 -0.81
N CYS A 129 -8.67 2.17 -1.59
CA CYS A 129 -9.57 1.06 -1.31
C CYS A 129 -8.78 -0.23 -1.14
N GLY A 130 -9.42 -1.23 -0.56
CA GLY A 130 -8.87 -2.57 -0.50
C GLY A 130 -9.24 -3.33 0.75
N ASP A 131 -8.91 -4.60 0.73
CA ASP A 131 -8.82 -5.41 1.94
C ASP A 131 -7.40 -5.28 2.49
N LEU A 132 -7.29 -4.64 3.66
CA LEU A 132 -6.02 -4.38 4.30
C LEU A 132 -5.57 -5.53 5.21
N ASN A 133 -6.41 -6.53 5.47
CA ASN A 133 -6.17 -7.60 6.45
C ASN A 133 -5.61 -7.06 7.79
N SER A 134 -6.08 -5.87 8.19
CA SER A 134 -5.50 -5.08 9.27
C SER A 134 -6.59 -4.47 10.13
N VAL A 135 -6.51 -4.71 11.43
CA VAL A 135 -7.41 -4.13 12.43
C VAL A 135 -6.94 -2.71 12.83
N PRO A 136 -7.83 -1.86 13.41
CA PRO A 136 -7.57 -0.43 13.57
C PRO A 136 -6.32 -0.01 14.36
N TRP A 137 -5.79 -0.88 15.22
CA TRP A 137 -4.61 -0.62 16.08
C TRP A 137 -3.30 -1.20 15.53
N THR A 138 -3.30 -1.70 14.30
CA THR A 138 -2.07 -2.13 13.62
C THR A 138 -1.30 -0.93 13.06
N ALA A 139 0.00 -1.10 12.92
CA ALA A 139 0.87 -0.08 12.36
C ALA A 139 0.49 0.33 10.94
N ALA A 140 0.01 -0.61 10.11
CA ALA A 140 -0.46 -0.30 8.76
C ALA A 140 -1.61 0.73 8.79
N ILE A 141 -2.58 0.56 9.69
CA ILE A 141 -3.67 1.53 9.86
C ILE A 141 -3.19 2.84 10.48
N GLN A 142 -2.28 2.78 11.46
CA GLN A 142 -1.65 3.98 12.01
C GLN A 142 -0.96 4.79 10.91
N LEU A 143 -0.13 4.15 10.08
CA LEU A 143 0.57 4.79 8.98
C LEU A 143 -0.39 5.50 8.01
N LEU A 144 -1.51 4.88 7.68
CA LEU A 144 -2.55 5.48 6.83
C LEU A 144 -3.21 6.71 7.47
N LYS A 145 -3.40 6.70 8.79
CA LYS A 145 -4.08 7.78 9.52
C LYS A 145 -3.18 8.96 9.85
N THR A 146 -1.93 8.69 10.23
CA THR A 146 -1.01 9.69 10.79
C THR A 146 0.12 10.04 9.83
N GLY A 147 0.37 9.22 8.81
CA GLY A 147 1.53 9.34 7.93
C GLY A 147 2.84 8.86 8.56
N TYR A 148 2.81 8.29 9.77
CA TYR A 148 4.02 7.91 10.49
C TYR A 148 3.83 6.73 11.47
N VAL A 149 4.86 5.90 11.60
CA VAL A 149 4.98 4.79 12.57
C VAL A 149 6.40 4.79 13.14
N GLU A 150 6.54 4.61 14.45
CA GLU A 150 7.87 4.54 15.07
C GLU A 150 8.65 3.28 14.65
N SER A 151 9.98 3.36 14.72
CA SER A 151 10.89 2.25 14.41
C SER A 151 10.86 1.12 15.44
N ASP A 152 10.33 1.36 16.64
CA ASP A 152 10.18 0.41 17.74
C ASP A 152 8.74 -0.12 17.92
N HIS A 153 7.83 0.24 17.00
CA HIS A 153 6.45 -0.22 17.03
C HIS A 153 6.35 -1.75 17.13
N ARG A 154 5.45 -2.25 17.98
CA ARG A 154 5.31 -3.68 18.32
C ARG A 154 5.16 -4.59 17.10
N ASP A 155 4.47 -4.13 16.06
CA ASP A 155 4.21 -4.91 14.85
C ASP A 155 5.51 -5.30 14.12
N TRP A 156 6.60 -4.54 14.27
CA TRP A 156 7.92 -4.90 13.72
C TRP A 156 8.55 -6.12 14.39
N LYS A 157 8.20 -6.42 15.65
CA LYS A 157 8.81 -7.50 16.43
C LYS A 157 8.52 -8.88 15.86
N THR A 158 7.44 -9.02 15.11
CA THR A 158 7.06 -10.27 14.43
C THR A 158 7.92 -10.58 13.20
N GLY A 159 8.68 -9.62 12.69
CA GLY A 159 9.44 -9.78 11.44
C GLY A 159 10.58 -10.79 11.48
N PRO A 160 11.46 -10.79 12.50
CA PRO A 160 12.54 -11.77 12.60
C PRO A 160 12.05 -13.20 12.84
N GLU A 161 10.85 -13.37 13.39
CA GLU A 161 10.30 -14.66 13.83
C GLU A 161 9.38 -15.28 12.78
N PHE A 162 8.90 -14.51 11.80
CA PHE A 162 7.95 -14.98 10.81
C PHE A 162 8.64 -15.82 9.72
N HIS A 163 8.23 -17.08 9.63
CA HIS A 163 8.58 -18.00 8.56
C HIS A 163 7.32 -18.40 7.80
N TRP A 164 7.44 -18.63 6.50
CA TRP A 164 6.32 -19.10 5.69
C TRP A 164 6.15 -20.62 5.83
N SER A 165 5.03 -21.08 6.41
CA SER A 165 4.74 -22.50 6.58
C SER A 165 3.24 -22.79 6.48
N ARG A 166 2.81 -23.36 5.35
CA ARG A 166 1.38 -23.56 5.03
C ARG A 166 0.55 -24.21 6.15
N ASP A 167 1.11 -25.17 6.89
CA ASP A 167 0.35 -25.95 7.88
C ASP A 167 0.14 -25.19 9.21
N VAL A 168 1.13 -24.40 9.64
CA VAL A 168 1.04 -23.59 10.87
C VAL A 168 0.18 -22.36 10.62
N ASP A 169 0.29 -21.80 9.41
CA ASP A 169 -0.40 -20.59 9.01
C ASP A 169 -1.94 -20.73 9.07
N GLU A 170 -2.50 -21.92 8.79
CA GLU A 170 -3.94 -22.18 8.86
C GLU A 170 -4.49 -22.20 10.30
N GLU A 171 -3.74 -22.77 11.25
CA GLU A 171 -4.15 -22.86 12.66
C GLU A 171 -4.16 -21.47 13.33
N GLU A 172 -3.12 -20.68 13.10
CA GLU A 172 -3.00 -19.33 13.67
C GLU A 172 -4.07 -18.36 13.14
N GLN A 173 -4.52 -18.56 11.89
CA GLN A 173 -5.63 -17.78 11.32
C GLN A 173 -6.94 -18.01 12.07
N VAL A 174 -7.23 -19.26 12.45
CA VAL A 174 -8.44 -19.60 13.20
C VAL A 174 -8.37 -18.99 14.60
N GLU A 175 -7.23 -19.03 15.26
CA GLU A 175 -7.05 -18.42 16.59
C GLU A 175 -7.21 -16.89 16.57
N GLU A 176 -6.58 -16.20 15.61
CA GLU A 176 -6.67 -14.73 15.55
C GLU A 176 -8.09 -14.27 15.17
N ALA A 177 -8.79 -15.00 14.29
CA ALA A 177 -10.20 -14.72 13.99
C ALA A 177 -11.08 -14.84 15.25
N GLN A 178 -10.91 -15.91 16.04
CA GLN A 178 -11.64 -16.11 17.29
C GLN A 178 -11.33 -15.02 18.34
N LYS A 179 -10.10 -14.51 18.36
CA LYS A 179 -9.69 -13.45 19.28
C LYS A 179 -10.31 -12.10 18.91
N ILE A 180 -10.33 -11.77 17.61
CA ILE A 180 -10.97 -10.56 17.09
C ILE A 180 -12.48 -10.57 17.34
N GLU A 181 -13.14 -11.72 17.18
CA GLU A 181 -14.58 -11.85 17.51
C GLU A 181 -14.86 -11.58 18.99
N LYS A 182 -13.99 -12.05 19.89
CA LYS A 182 -14.12 -11.79 21.33
C LYS A 182 -13.89 -10.33 21.68
N GLU A 183 -12.86 -9.69 21.12
CA GLU A 183 -12.55 -8.27 21.39
C GLU A 183 -13.62 -7.30 20.85
N ASN A 184 -14.37 -7.68 19.80
CA ASN A 184 -15.48 -6.86 19.28
C ASN A 184 -16.83 -7.11 19.97
N ALA A 185 -16.91 -8.12 20.85
CA ALA A 185 -18.12 -8.47 21.60
C ALA A 185 -18.19 -7.79 22.99
N GLU A 186 -17.11 -7.12 23.41
CA GLU A 186 -16.99 -6.32 24.65
C GLU A 186 -17.13 -4.81 24.36
#